data_AF-A0A815Q9M7-F1
#
_entry.id   AF-A0A815Q9M7-F1
#
_cell.length_a   1.000
_cell.length_b   1.000
_cell.length_c   1.000
_cell.angle_alpha   90.00
_cell.angle_beta   90.00
_cell.angle_gamma   90.00
#
_symmetry.space_group_name_H-M   'P 1'
#
loop_
_entity.id
_entity.type
_entity.pdbx_description
1 polymer ?
#
loop_
_entity_poly.entity_id
_entity_poly.type
_entity_poly.pdbx_seq_one_letter_code
_entity_poly.pdbx_strand_id
1 'polypeptide(L)'
;AQKGKGLEIIGTFARRNNQIVMEMDFSNKALQPMSDFALQLNRNSFGLTPAQPLQVTSPLFPNQNVSTQLVLNTTGQILKMDPLTNLQIAVKNSVDVFYFACVVPIHVYFIQDNEMDKMAFVQAWQEIPESNEIKHQLQNVHGLSIDDLQNKLRLNNIHTVTRTIIEQKEMLYQTIKLTNGIFVLIELKITPGNRTIAFSLKTRVPDVGSLVVNAYELILSSN
;
A
#
# COMPACT_ATOMS: atom_id res chain seq x y z
N ALA A 1 2.33 10.88 -22.59
CA ALA A 1 1.69 11.43 -23.81
C ALA A 1 1.86 10.59 -25.09
N GLN A 2 3.08 10.27 -25.56
CA GLN A 2 3.26 9.61 -26.88
C GLN A 2 2.52 8.27 -27.03
N LYS A 3 2.58 7.39 -26.02
CA LYS A 3 1.84 6.10 -26.03
C LYS A 3 0.31 6.26 -25.86
N GLY A 4 -0.14 7.41 -25.36
CA GLY A 4 -1.55 7.71 -25.07
C GLY A 4 -2.23 8.56 -26.14
N LYS A 5 -1.63 8.69 -27.35
CA LYS A 5 -2.13 9.58 -28.42
C LYS A 5 -2.41 11.01 -27.93
N GLY A 6 -1.54 11.51 -27.06
CA GLY A 6 -1.66 12.84 -26.44
C GLY A 6 -2.28 12.83 -25.04
N LEU A 7 -2.95 11.76 -24.62
CA LEU A 7 -3.36 11.59 -23.22
C LEU A 7 -2.14 11.28 -22.35
N GLU A 8 -2.07 11.92 -21.19
CA GLU A 8 -1.14 11.59 -20.12
C GLU A 8 -1.92 11.43 -18.82
N ILE A 9 -1.58 10.39 -18.06
CA ILE A 9 -2.18 10.09 -16.76
C ILE A 9 -1.02 9.92 -15.78
N ILE A 10 -1.04 10.70 -14.71
CA ILE A 10 -0.14 10.57 -13.56
C ILE A 10 -1.02 10.21 -12.37
N GLY A 11 -0.54 9.37 -11.47
CA GLY A 11 -1.35 9.05 -10.31
C GLY A 11 -0.59 8.38 -9.17
N THR A 12 -1.29 8.26 -8.06
CA THR A 12 -0.82 7.59 -6.85
C THR A 12 -1.97 6.81 -6.21
N PHE A 13 -1.64 5.98 -5.23
CA PHE A 13 -2.62 5.29 -4.40
C PHE A 13 -2.51 5.78 -2.97
N ALA A 14 -3.65 5.99 -2.34
CA ALA A 14 -3.74 6.35 -0.95
C ALA A 14 -4.84 5.54 -0.27
N ARG A 15 -4.78 5.47 1.06
CA ARG A 15 -5.89 5.01 1.87
C ARG A 15 -6.52 6.22 2.56
N ARG A 16 -7.78 6.54 2.24
CA ARG A 16 -8.54 7.66 2.82
C ARG A 16 -9.84 7.13 3.38
N ASN A 17 -10.17 7.51 4.63
CA ASN A 17 -11.41 7.09 5.29
C ASN A 17 -11.67 5.57 5.19
N ASN A 18 -10.61 4.77 5.41
CA ASN A 18 -10.62 3.31 5.32
C ASN A 18 -10.96 2.72 3.92
N GLN A 19 -10.89 3.53 2.86
CA GLN A 19 -11.03 3.11 1.47
C GLN A 19 -9.72 3.29 0.71
N ILE A 20 -9.46 2.42 -0.27
CA ILE A 20 -8.35 2.60 -1.20
C ILE A 20 -8.82 3.59 -2.27
N VAL A 21 -8.02 4.61 -2.54
CA VAL A 21 -8.30 5.62 -3.54
C VAL A 21 -7.14 5.68 -4.53
N MET A 22 -7.47 5.68 -5.81
CA MET A 22 -6.54 5.98 -6.89
C MET A 22 -6.73 7.44 -7.29
N GLU A 23 -5.71 8.26 -7.02
CA GLU A 23 -5.70 9.68 -7.34
C GLU A 23 -4.98 9.85 -8.69
N MET A 24 -5.60 10.57 -9.62
CA MET A 24 -5.11 10.67 -10.99
C MET A 24 -5.26 12.08 -11.54
N ASP A 25 -4.24 12.54 -12.25
CA ASP A 25 -4.25 13.74 -13.07
C ASP A 25 -4.25 13.34 -14.54
N PHE A 26 -5.29 13.77 -15.26
CA PHE A 26 -5.45 13.56 -16.69
C PHE A 26 -5.05 14.85 -17.43
N SER A 27 -4.10 14.75 -18.35
CA SER A 27 -3.61 15.86 -19.16
C SER A 27 -3.81 15.56 -20.64
N ASN A 28 -4.53 16.44 -21.35
CA ASN A 28 -4.68 16.33 -22.80
C ASN A 28 -3.59 17.16 -23.50
N LYS A 29 -2.58 16.48 -24.04
CA LYS A 29 -1.50 17.09 -24.86
C LYS A 29 -1.74 16.90 -26.37
N ALA A 30 -2.93 16.46 -26.78
CA ALA A 30 -3.33 16.39 -28.18
C ALA A 30 -3.92 17.72 -28.66
N LEU A 31 -4.25 17.80 -29.95
CA LEU A 31 -4.89 18.96 -30.59
C LEU A 31 -6.42 18.86 -30.66
N GLN A 32 -7.00 17.74 -30.19
CA GLN A 32 -8.45 17.48 -30.23
C GLN A 32 -8.98 17.22 -28.81
N PRO A 33 -10.25 17.59 -28.52
CA PRO A 33 -10.88 17.29 -27.23
C PRO A 33 -11.07 15.78 -27.03
N MET A 34 -11.01 15.34 -25.77
CA MET A 34 -11.22 13.93 -25.39
C MET A 34 -12.45 13.80 -24.47
N SER A 35 -13.30 12.82 -24.73
CA SER A 35 -14.52 12.52 -23.95
C SER A 35 -14.62 11.02 -23.64
N ASP A 36 -15.72 10.58 -23.05
CA ASP A 36 -16.07 9.16 -22.88
C ASP A 36 -15.03 8.35 -22.09
N PHE A 37 -14.47 8.97 -21.05
CA PHE A 37 -13.47 8.36 -20.20
C PHE A 37 -14.07 7.19 -19.40
N ALA A 38 -13.41 6.03 -19.47
CA ALA A 38 -13.72 4.87 -18.65
C ALA A 38 -12.43 4.17 -18.22
N LEU A 39 -12.45 3.49 -17.08
CA LEU A 39 -11.30 2.75 -16.56
C LEU A 39 -11.73 1.35 -16.14
N GLN A 40 -10.93 0.37 -16.52
CA GLN A 40 -11.08 -1.02 -16.09
C GLN A 40 -9.75 -1.52 -15.52
N LEU A 41 -9.85 -2.28 -14.44
CA LEU A 41 -8.73 -3.01 -13.86
C LEU A 41 -8.83 -4.48 -14.28
N ASN A 42 -7.71 -5.08 -14.68
CA ASN A 42 -7.64 -6.53 -14.83
C ASN A 42 -7.68 -7.22 -13.46
N ARG A 43 -7.98 -8.53 -13.49
CA ARG A 43 -7.83 -9.41 -12.31
C ARG A 43 -6.43 -9.26 -11.72
N ASN A 44 -6.34 -9.21 -10.40
CA ASN A 44 -5.09 -8.96 -9.68
C ASN A 44 -5.08 -9.68 -8.31
N SER A 45 -3.93 -9.69 -7.64
CA SER A 45 -3.71 -10.54 -6.45
C SER A 45 -4.60 -10.18 -5.25
N PHE A 46 -5.07 -8.93 -5.19
CA PHE A 46 -5.84 -8.40 -4.05
C PHE A 46 -7.30 -8.12 -4.41
N GLY A 47 -7.78 -8.59 -5.57
CA GLY A 47 -9.16 -8.37 -6.01
C GLY A 47 -9.50 -6.88 -6.17
N LEU A 48 -8.52 -6.03 -6.44
CA LEU A 48 -8.72 -4.59 -6.55
C LEU A 48 -9.62 -4.27 -7.76
N THR A 49 -10.71 -3.55 -7.55
CA THR A 49 -11.64 -3.15 -8.62
C THR A 49 -12.25 -1.77 -8.32
N PRO A 50 -12.63 -0.97 -9.35
CA PRO A 50 -13.36 0.27 -9.14
C PRO A 50 -14.65 0.03 -8.36
N ALA A 51 -14.89 0.83 -7.33
CA ALA A 51 -16.14 0.81 -6.57
C ALA A 51 -17.25 1.63 -7.24
N GLN A 52 -16.87 2.49 -8.18
CA GLN A 52 -17.76 3.35 -8.96
C GLN A 52 -17.16 3.59 -10.35
N PRO A 53 -17.96 4.01 -11.35
CA PRO A 53 -17.44 4.45 -12.63
C PRO A 53 -16.45 5.62 -12.49
N LEU A 54 -15.47 5.70 -13.38
CA LEU A 54 -14.53 6.82 -13.43
C LEU A 54 -15.27 8.11 -13.76
N GLN A 55 -15.04 9.16 -12.95
CA GLN A 55 -15.62 10.48 -13.17
C GLN A 55 -14.52 11.45 -13.60
N VAL A 56 -14.42 11.71 -14.91
CA VAL A 56 -13.55 12.76 -15.46
C VAL A 56 -14.42 13.85 -16.03
N THR A 57 -14.18 15.10 -15.64
CA THR A 57 -14.84 16.26 -16.27
C THR A 57 -14.54 16.23 -17.76
N SER A 58 -15.58 16.18 -18.58
CA SER A 58 -15.47 16.01 -20.02
C SER A 58 -16.36 17.00 -20.78
N PRO A 59 -15.97 17.41 -22.01
CA PRO A 59 -14.73 17.02 -22.70
C PRO A 59 -13.49 17.68 -22.09
N LEU A 60 -12.37 16.95 -22.09
CA LEU A 60 -11.06 17.46 -21.72
C LEU A 60 -10.41 18.10 -22.97
N PHE A 61 -10.34 19.43 -23.02
CA PHE A 61 -9.83 20.15 -24.19
C PHE A 61 -8.29 20.11 -24.29
N PRO A 62 -7.71 20.43 -25.48
CA PRO A 62 -6.26 20.55 -25.64
C PRO A 62 -5.60 21.44 -24.60
N ASN A 63 -4.46 20.98 -24.07
CA ASN A 63 -3.66 21.61 -23.01
C ASN A 63 -4.37 21.77 -21.66
N GLN A 64 -5.52 21.12 -21.46
CA GLN A 64 -6.17 21.09 -20.16
C GLN A 64 -5.73 19.90 -19.30
N ASN A 65 -5.78 20.13 -17.99
CA ASN A 65 -5.54 19.14 -16.96
C ASN A 65 -6.77 19.02 -16.06
N VAL A 66 -7.09 17.82 -15.62
CA VAL A 66 -8.14 17.57 -14.63
C VAL A 66 -7.68 16.51 -13.63
N SER A 67 -7.85 16.80 -12.35
CA SER A 67 -7.61 15.86 -11.26
C SER A 67 -8.90 15.11 -10.93
N THR A 68 -8.80 13.81 -10.69
CA THR A 68 -9.92 12.97 -10.27
C THR A 68 -9.47 11.91 -9.25
N GLN A 69 -10.43 11.37 -8.52
CA GLN A 69 -10.23 10.30 -7.57
C GLN A 69 -11.17 9.14 -7.89
N LEU A 70 -10.63 7.93 -7.90
CA LEU A 70 -11.39 6.71 -8.10
C LEU A 70 -11.32 5.86 -6.82
N VAL A 71 -12.46 5.70 -6.15
CA VAL A 71 -12.59 4.81 -5.00
C VAL A 71 -12.51 3.37 -5.48
N LEU A 72 -11.68 2.56 -4.82
CA LEU A 72 -11.44 1.15 -5.12
C LEU A 72 -11.87 0.29 -3.93
N ASN A 73 -12.33 -0.92 -4.24
CA ASN A 73 -12.56 -1.98 -3.27
C ASN A 73 -11.71 -3.22 -3.62
N THR A 74 -11.77 -4.24 -2.77
CA THR A 74 -11.00 -5.49 -2.91
C THR A 74 -11.91 -6.71 -3.08
N THR A 75 -13.09 -6.52 -3.68
CA THR A 75 -14.11 -7.58 -3.91
C THR A 75 -14.12 -8.11 -5.34
N GLY A 76 -13.20 -7.62 -6.18
CA GLY A 76 -13.03 -8.04 -7.56
C GLY A 76 -12.44 -9.43 -7.70
N GLN A 77 -12.36 -9.89 -8.95
CA GLN A 77 -11.82 -11.20 -9.28
C GLN A 77 -10.31 -11.27 -9.03
N ILE A 78 -9.88 -12.35 -8.36
CA ILE A 78 -8.48 -12.55 -7.96
C ILE A 78 -7.73 -13.34 -9.04
N LEU A 79 -6.54 -12.86 -9.39
CA LEU A 79 -5.53 -13.59 -10.15
C LEU A 79 -4.18 -13.21 -9.57
N LYS A 80 -3.43 -14.19 -9.06
CA LYS A 80 -2.09 -13.92 -8.52
C LYS A 80 -1.19 -13.35 -9.63
N MET A 81 -0.64 -12.18 -9.38
CA MET A 81 0.27 -11.49 -10.29
C MET A 81 1.72 -11.68 -9.85
N ASP A 82 2.64 -11.44 -10.78
CA ASP A 82 4.07 -11.30 -10.51
C ASP A 82 4.58 -10.03 -11.23
N PRO A 83 5.03 -8.98 -10.52
CA PRO A 83 5.06 -8.81 -9.07
C PRO A 83 3.67 -8.88 -8.40
N LEU A 84 3.62 -9.25 -7.11
CA LEU A 84 2.36 -9.52 -6.39
C LEU A 84 1.39 -8.32 -6.39
N THR A 85 1.89 -7.09 -6.32
CA THR A 85 1.09 -5.85 -6.33
C THR A 85 1.01 -5.19 -7.71
N ASN A 86 1.39 -5.89 -8.77
CA ASN A 86 1.24 -5.41 -10.13
C ASN A 86 -0.25 -5.28 -10.50
N LEU A 87 -0.61 -4.13 -11.06
CA LEU A 87 -1.96 -3.79 -11.47
C LEU A 87 -1.94 -3.37 -12.94
N GLN A 88 -2.65 -4.10 -13.77
CA GLN A 88 -2.85 -3.76 -15.18
C GLN A 88 -4.15 -2.98 -15.34
N ILE A 89 -4.07 -1.87 -16.08
CA ILE A 89 -5.11 -0.86 -16.19
C ILE A 89 -5.39 -0.59 -17.66
N ALA A 90 -6.67 -0.58 -18.02
CA ALA A 90 -7.15 -0.11 -19.31
C ALA A 90 -7.92 1.20 -19.08
N VAL A 91 -7.54 2.27 -19.79
CA VAL A 91 -8.26 3.54 -19.81
C VAL A 91 -8.73 3.81 -21.22
N LYS A 92 -10.04 3.98 -21.39
CA LYS A 92 -10.68 4.35 -22.65
C LYS A 92 -10.99 5.84 -22.65
N ASN A 93 -10.95 6.46 -23.83
CA ASN A 93 -11.65 7.72 -24.13
C ASN A 93 -12.28 7.64 -25.53
N SER A 94 -12.72 8.76 -26.08
CA SER A 94 -13.29 8.87 -27.43
C SER A 94 -12.31 8.60 -28.58
N VAL A 95 -11.01 8.54 -28.30
CA VAL A 95 -9.95 8.30 -29.31
C VAL A 95 -9.58 6.82 -29.38
N ASP A 96 -9.31 6.17 -28.24
CA ASP A 96 -8.87 4.77 -28.19
C ASP A 96 -8.96 4.19 -26.76
N VAL A 97 -8.49 2.94 -26.61
CA VAL A 97 -8.20 2.29 -25.33
C VAL A 97 -6.69 2.19 -25.13
N PHE A 98 -6.22 2.65 -23.97
CA PHE A 98 -4.82 2.66 -23.58
C PHE A 98 -4.57 1.71 -22.43
N TYR A 99 -3.50 0.93 -22.52
CA TYR A 99 -3.13 -0.05 -21.51
C TYR A 99 -1.81 0.32 -20.87
N PHE A 100 -1.74 0.23 -19.55
CA PHE A 100 -0.50 0.37 -18.79
C PHE A 100 -0.56 -0.49 -17.53
N ALA A 101 0.57 -0.59 -16.83
CA ALA A 101 0.64 -1.26 -15.55
C ALA A 101 1.38 -0.38 -14.54
N CYS A 102 1.05 -0.55 -13.27
CA CYS A 102 1.73 0.07 -12.15
C CYS A 102 1.80 -0.88 -10.96
N VAL A 103 2.62 -0.55 -9.98
CA VAL A 103 2.75 -1.31 -8.74
C VAL A 103 1.99 -0.57 -7.65
N VAL A 104 1.03 -1.25 -7.01
CA VAL A 104 0.28 -0.66 -5.89
C VAL A 104 1.12 -0.79 -4.60
N PRO A 105 1.38 0.30 -3.86
CA PRO A 105 2.11 0.22 -2.60
C PRO A 105 1.36 -0.65 -1.58
N ILE A 106 2.02 -1.66 -0.99
CA ILE A 106 1.31 -2.66 -0.17
C ILE A 106 0.60 -2.05 1.04
N HIS A 107 1.09 -0.92 1.57
CA HIS A 107 0.53 -0.27 2.75
C HIS A 107 -0.91 0.23 2.55
N VAL A 108 -1.36 0.46 1.31
CA VAL A 108 -2.76 0.85 1.06
C VAL A 108 -3.74 -0.30 1.35
N TYR A 109 -3.25 -1.55 1.35
CA TYR A 109 -4.03 -2.73 1.70
C TYR A 109 -4.08 -3.02 3.21
N PHE A 110 -3.38 -2.25 4.06
CA PHE A 110 -3.45 -2.43 5.50
C PHE A 110 -4.79 -1.90 6.03
N ILE A 111 -5.55 -2.74 6.73
CA ILE A 111 -6.87 -2.39 7.27
C ILE A 111 -6.81 -2.12 8.76
N GLN A 112 -7.74 -1.31 9.28
CA GLN A 112 -7.80 -0.93 10.69
C GLN A 112 -8.17 -2.09 11.63
N ASP A 113 -9.00 -3.01 11.17
CA ASP A 113 -9.37 -4.23 11.91
C ASP A 113 -8.20 -5.22 11.92
N ASN A 114 -7.16 -4.93 12.70
CA ASN A 114 -5.95 -5.74 12.76
C ASN A 114 -5.41 -5.95 14.18
N GLU A 115 -6.21 -5.57 15.18
CA GLU A 115 -5.85 -5.71 16.58
C GLU A 115 -5.82 -7.20 16.96
N MET A 116 -4.90 -7.52 17.86
CA MET A 116 -4.71 -8.85 18.40
C MET A 116 -4.32 -8.70 19.86
N ASP A 117 -4.91 -9.51 20.74
CA ASP A 117 -4.48 -9.51 22.13
C ASP A 117 -3.08 -10.17 22.27
N LYS A 118 -2.43 -9.92 23.42
CA LYS A 118 -1.05 -10.37 23.65
C LYS A 118 -0.92 -11.90 23.59
N MET A 119 -1.91 -12.63 24.08
CA MET A 119 -1.88 -14.10 24.11
C MET A 119 -2.00 -14.66 22.70
N ALA A 120 -2.95 -14.14 21.91
CA ALA A 120 -3.13 -14.49 20.51
C ALA A 120 -1.88 -14.16 19.67
N PHE A 121 -1.21 -13.02 19.91
CA PHE A 121 0.03 -12.66 19.24
C PHE A 121 1.15 -13.68 19.51
N VAL A 122 1.38 -14.02 20.78
CA VAL A 122 2.43 -14.97 21.16
C VAL A 122 2.17 -16.35 20.56
N GLN A 123 0.93 -16.83 20.60
CA GLN A 123 0.53 -18.10 19.98
C GLN A 123 0.79 -18.09 18.48
N ALA A 124 0.28 -17.08 17.77
CA ALA A 124 0.47 -16.98 16.32
C ALA A 124 1.95 -16.83 15.91
N TRP A 125 2.75 -16.12 16.70
CA TRP A 125 4.19 -15.96 16.47
C TRP A 125 4.96 -17.28 16.60
N GLN A 126 4.60 -18.11 17.58
CA GLN A 126 5.21 -19.41 17.82
C GLN A 126 4.79 -20.45 16.77
N GLU A 127 3.54 -20.38 16.30
CA GLU A 127 3.02 -21.30 15.28
C GLU A 127 3.63 -21.07 13.89
N ILE A 128 4.03 -19.84 13.55
CA ILE A 128 4.62 -19.55 12.24
C ILE A 128 6.07 -20.06 12.19
N PRO A 129 6.42 -20.94 11.22
CA PRO A 129 7.76 -21.51 11.10
C PRO A 129 8.84 -20.44 10.97
N GLU A 130 10.02 -20.68 11.54
CA GLU A 130 11.18 -19.79 11.39
C GLU A 130 11.63 -19.62 9.93
N SER A 131 11.37 -20.61 9.06
CA SER A 131 11.60 -20.48 7.62
C SER A 131 10.79 -19.36 6.96
N ASN A 132 9.73 -18.90 7.62
CA ASN A 132 8.89 -17.79 7.17
C ASN A 132 9.24 -16.48 7.89
N GLU A 133 10.25 -16.48 8.75
CA GLU A 133 10.72 -15.28 9.41
C GLU A 133 11.66 -14.49 8.49
N ILE A 134 11.39 -13.20 8.35
CA ILE A 134 12.26 -12.27 7.63
C ILE A 134 12.86 -11.32 8.67
N LYS A 135 14.19 -11.30 8.75
CA LYS A 135 14.94 -10.34 9.56
C LYS A 135 15.50 -9.25 8.66
N HIS A 136 15.38 -8.00 9.10
CA HIS A 136 15.84 -6.82 8.38
C HIS A 136 16.38 -5.76 9.34
N GLN A 137 17.07 -4.75 8.81
CA GLN A 137 17.53 -3.59 9.56
C GLN A 137 16.90 -2.34 8.96
N LEU A 138 15.95 -1.74 9.68
CA LEU A 138 15.32 -0.48 9.29
C LEU A 138 16.17 0.70 9.77
N GLN A 139 16.05 1.83 9.06
CA GLN A 139 16.73 3.07 9.41
C GLN A 139 15.73 4.13 9.88
N ASN A 140 15.88 4.60 11.11
CA ASN A 140 15.19 5.77 11.64
C ASN A 140 15.90 7.05 11.18
N VAL A 141 15.81 7.33 9.89
CA VAL A 141 16.55 8.41 9.22
C VAL A 141 16.29 9.80 9.82
N HIS A 142 15.05 10.02 10.29
CA HIS A 142 14.60 11.27 10.90
C HIS A 142 14.85 11.36 12.41
N GLY A 143 15.40 10.31 13.02
CA GLY A 143 15.66 10.29 14.47
C GLY A 143 14.39 10.43 15.31
N LEU A 144 13.28 9.85 14.84
CA LEU A 144 11.98 9.88 15.52
C LEU A 144 12.11 9.29 16.93
N SER A 145 11.40 9.89 17.89
CA SER A 145 11.17 9.26 19.18
C SER A 145 10.37 7.96 19.01
N ILE A 146 10.37 7.08 20.02
CA ILE A 146 9.61 5.83 19.94
C ILE A 146 8.10 6.14 19.83
N ASP A 147 7.62 7.15 20.54
CA ASP A 147 6.22 7.56 20.50
C ASP A 147 5.84 8.10 19.11
N ASP A 148 6.71 8.91 18.48
CA ASP A 148 6.51 9.41 17.12
C ASP A 148 6.54 8.28 16.09
N LEU A 149 7.46 7.33 16.25
CA LEU A 149 7.56 6.14 15.40
C LEU A 149 6.27 5.30 15.51
N GLN A 150 5.78 5.05 16.73
CA GLN A 150 4.52 4.34 16.95
C GLN A 150 3.33 5.08 16.34
N ASN A 151 3.26 6.40 16.53
CA ASN A 151 2.20 7.22 15.96
C ASN A 151 2.22 7.18 14.43
N LYS A 152 3.39 7.28 13.81
CA LYS A 152 3.56 7.24 12.35
C LYS A 152 3.15 5.88 11.77
N LEU A 153 3.54 4.79 12.41
CA LEU A 153 3.13 3.44 12.03
C LEU A 153 1.61 3.26 12.21
N ARG A 154 1.04 3.73 13.31
CA ARG A 154 -0.41 3.68 13.58
C ARG A 154 -1.22 4.40 12.52
N LEU A 155 -0.77 5.57 12.03
CA LEU A 155 -1.42 6.31 10.94
C LEU A 155 -1.48 5.51 9.63
N ASN A 156 -0.65 4.47 9.48
CA ASN A 156 -0.64 3.56 8.35
C ASN A 156 -1.30 2.20 8.67
N ASN A 157 -2.18 2.16 9.69
CA ASN A 157 -2.85 0.94 10.15
C ASN A 157 -1.87 -0.16 10.58
N ILE A 158 -0.80 0.20 11.26
CA ILE A 158 0.10 -0.76 11.91
C ILE A 158 -0.14 -0.65 13.41
N HIS A 159 -0.76 -1.67 14.00
CA HIS A 159 -1.14 -1.65 15.40
C HIS A 159 0.01 -2.14 16.28
N THR A 160 0.25 -1.49 17.41
CA THR A 160 1.20 -1.98 18.42
C THR A 160 0.44 -2.72 19.52
N VAL A 161 0.59 -4.03 19.57
CA VAL A 161 -0.03 -4.93 20.56
C VAL A 161 0.53 -4.68 21.96
N THR A 162 1.85 -4.56 22.07
CA THR A 162 2.52 -4.23 23.33
C THR A 162 3.88 -3.60 23.09
N ARG A 163 4.29 -2.76 24.03
CA ARG A 163 5.64 -2.21 24.15
C ARG A 163 6.22 -2.64 25.49
N THR A 164 7.47 -3.08 25.51
CA THR A 164 8.17 -3.55 26.71
C THR A 164 9.64 -3.18 26.66
N ILE A 165 10.28 -3.04 27.82
CA ILE A 165 11.72 -2.82 27.92
C ILE A 165 12.39 -4.13 28.32
N ILE A 166 13.36 -4.57 27.51
CA ILE A 166 14.17 -5.78 27.76
C ILE A 166 15.63 -5.41 27.58
N GLU A 167 16.46 -5.60 28.61
CA GLU A 167 17.90 -5.25 28.58
C GLU A 167 18.17 -3.80 28.14
N GLN A 168 17.39 -2.83 28.64
CA GLN A 168 17.45 -1.41 28.23
C GLN A 168 17.13 -1.14 26.75
N LYS A 169 16.65 -2.13 26.01
CA LYS A 169 16.14 -2.00 24.64
C LYS A 169 14.62 -1.96 24.66
N GLU A 170 14.07 -1.17 23.76
CA GLU A 170 12.62 -1.05 23.59
C GLU A 170 12.15 -2.06 22.54
N MET A 171 11.20 -2.88 22.94
CA MET A 171 10.61 -3.95 22.13
C MET A 171 9.18 -3.57 21.79
N LEU A 172 8.84 -3.54 20.50
CA LEU A 172 7.49 -3.31 20.02
C LEU A 172 7.02 -4.53 19.25
N TYR A 173 5.85 -5.05 19.62
CA TYR A 173 5.20 -6.15 18.94
C TYR A 173 3.97 -5.60 18.22
N GLN A 174 3.92 -5.80 16.91
CA GLN A 174 2.98 -5.12 16.03
C GLN A 174 2.26 -6.08 15.10
N THR A 175 1.06 -5.70 14.71
CA THR A 175 0.22 -6.45 13.77
C THR A 175 -0.17 -5.59 12.59
N ILE A 176 -0.22 -6.26 11.44
CA ILE A 176 -0.83 -5.77 10.21
C ILE A 176 -1.79 -6.84 9.74
N LYS A 177 -2.98 -6.43 9.29
CA LYS A 177 -3.90 -7.27 8.53
C LYS A 177 -4.12 -6.65 7.18
N LEU A 178 -3.97 -7.43 6.13
CA LEU A 178 -4.25 -7.00 4.75
C LEU A 178 -5.76 -7.15 4.47
N THR A 179 -6.24 -6.44 3.45
CA THR A 179 -7.64 -6.53 2.97
C THR A 179 -8.14 -7.95 2.67
N ASN A 180 -7.26 -8.89 2.35
CA ASN A 180 -7.59 -10.31 2.11
C ASN A 180 -7.50 -11.18 3.37
N GLY A 181 -7.34 -10.58 4.56
CA GLY A 181 -7.30 -11.27 5.85
C GLY A 181 -5.94 -11.85 6.25
N ILE A 182 -4.91 -11.71 5.41
CA ILE A 182 -3.54 -12.14 5.78
C ILE A 182 -3.04 -11.27 6.93
N PHE A 183 -2.63 -11.93 8.01
CA PHE A 183 -1.90 -11.30 9.11
C PHE A 183 -0.39 -11.35 8.87
N VAL A 184 0.26 -10.28 9.33
CA VAL A 184 1.70 -10.14 9.40
C VAL A 184 2.03 -9.66 10.81
N LEU A 185 2.91 -10.40 11.48
CA LEU A 185 3.36 -10.10 12.83
C LEU A 185 4.77 -9.52 12.76
N ILE A 186 5.02 -8.46 13.51
CA ILE A 186 6.29 -7.75 13.51
C ILE A 186 6.82 -7.62 14.93
N GLU A 187 8.13 -7.80 15.09
CA GLU A 187 8.90 -7.43 16.27
C GLU A 187 9.90 -6.35 15.87
N LEU A 188 9.89 -5.22 16.58
CA LEU A 188 10.91 -4.18 16.48
C LEU A 188 11.73 -4.18 17.77
N LYS A 189 13.06 -4.18 17.63
CA LYS A 189 14.00 -3.94 18.71
C LYS A 189 14.75 -2.65 18.47
N ILE A 190 14.51 -1.67 19.33
CA ILE A 190 15.09 -0.33 19.28
C ILE A 190 16.10 -0.19 20.41
N THR A 191 17.34 0.12 20.04
CA THR A 191 18.40 0.40 21.03
C THR A 191 18.50 1.91 21.22
N PRO A 192 18.37 2.44 22.45
CA PRO A 192 18.48 3.87 22.70
C PRO A 192 19.77 4.46 22.13
N GLY A 193 19.67 5.62 21.48
CA GLY A 193 20.80 6.29 20.82
C GLY A 193 21.23 5.69 19.47
N ASN A 194 20.68 4.54 19.06
CA ASN A 194 20.93 3.96 17.74
C ASN A 194 19.78 4.29 16.77
N ARG A 195 20.12 4.67 15.53
CA ARG A 195 19.14 4.90 14.45
C ARG A 195 18.75 3.64 13.69
N THR A 196 19.52 2.56 13.82
CA THR A 196 19.19 1.26 13.24
C THR A 196 18.22 0.51 14.15
N ILE A 197 17.11 0.05 13.57
CA ILE A 197 16.07 -0.73 14.24
C ILE A 197 16.14 -2.15 13.70
N ALA A 198 16.36 -3.11 14.60
CA ALA A 198 16.26 -4.52 14.22
C ALA A 198 14.79 -4.88 14.05
N PHE A 199 14.45 -5.40 12.87
CA PHE A 199 13.10 -5.74 12.45
C PHE A 199 13.03 -7.24 12.20
N SER A 200 12.02 -7.90 12.77
CA SER A 200 11.69 -9.29 12.47
C SER A 200 10.22 -9.36 12.08
N LEU A 201 9.91 -10.09 11.02
CA LEU A 201 8.55 -10.28 10.53
C LEU A 201 8.26 -11.75 10.38
N LYS A 202 7.06 -12.17 10.79
CA LYS A 202 6.52 -13.50 10.52
C LYS A 202 5.14 -13.41 9.85
N THR A 203 4.93 -14.24 8.84
CA THR A 203 3.61 -14.41 8.21
C THR A 203 3.45 -15.83 7.68
N ARG A 204 2.19 -16.29 7.61
CA ARG A 204 1.85 -17.57 6.96
C ARG A 204 1.95 -17.51 5.44
N VAL A 205 2.08 -16.31 4.85
CA VAL A 205 2.18 -16.10 3.39
C VAL A 205 3.48 -15.35 3.08
N PRO A 206 4.62 -16.04 2.90
CA PRO A 206 5.93 -15.41 2.74
C PRO A 206 6.01 -14.37 1.61
N ASP A 207 5.24 -14.55 0.54
CA ASP A 207 5.18 -13.65 -0.62
C ASP A 207 4.85 -12.20 -0.27
N VAL A 208 4.19 -11.92 0.86
CA VAL A 208 3.90 -10.55 1.31
C VAL A 208 5.02 -9.95 2.17
N GLY A 209 5.93 -10.76 2.68
CA GLY A 209 6.89 -10.36 3.72
C GLY A 209 7.84 -9.25 3.26
N SER A 210 8.49 -9.42 2.11
CA SER A 210 9.39 -8.40 1.55
C SER A 210 8.68 -7.09 1.19
N LEU A 211 7.41 -7.17 0.77
CA LEU A 211 6.61 -5.98 0.49
C LEU A 211 6.33 -5.18 1.77
N VAL A 212 6.05 -5.86 2.88
CA VAL A 212 5.84 -5.21 4.18
C VAL A 212 7.13 -4.58 4.69
N VAL A 213 8.29 -5.24 4.52
CA VAL A 213 9.59 -4.63 4.82
C VAL A 213 9.75 -3.30 4.07
N ASN A 214 9.53 -3.30 2.76
CA ASN A 214 9.61 -2.09 1.93
C ASN A 214 8.59 -1.03 2.35
N ALA A 215 7.40 -1.43 2.81
CA ALA A 215 6.42 -0.49 3.35
C ALA A 215 6.92 0.20 4.63
N TYR A 216 7.55 -0.54 5.55
CA TYR A 216 8.17 0.06 6.72
C TYR A 216 9.27 1.06 6.35
N GLU A 217 10.14 0.72 5.41
CA GLU A 217 11.17 1.65 4.93
C GLU A 217 10.57 2.91 4.33
N LEU A 218 9.54 2.79 3.49
CA LEU A 218 8.85 3.92 2.89
C LEU A 218 8.18 4.80 3.96
N ILE A 219 7.46 4.19 4.90
CA ILE A 219 6.75 4.92 5.97
C ILE A 219 7.75 5.63 6.87
N LEU A 220 8.85 4.98 7.26
CA LEU A 220 9.83 5.59 8.17
C LEU A 220 10.66 6.67 7.48
N SER A 221 10.90 6.56 6.17
CA SER A 221 11.65 7.56 5.39
C SER A 221 10.81 8.75 4.92
N SER A 222 9.48 8.65 4.86
CA SER A 222 8.63 9.79 4.50
C SER A 222 8.82 10.96 5.48
N ASN A 223 8.61 12.20 5.03
CA ASN A 223 8.51 13.33 5.95
C ASN A 223 7.13 13.37 6.63
#